data_AF-A0AAU3QZ60-F1
#
_entry.id   AF-A0AAU3QZ60-F1
#
_cell.length_a   1.000
_cell.length_b   1.000
_cell.length_c   1.000
_cell.angle_alpha   90.00
_cell.angle_beta   90.00
_cell.angle_gamma   90.00
#
_symmetry.space_group_name_H-M   'P 1'
#
loop_
_entity.id
_entity.type
_entity.pdbx_description
1 polymer ?
#
loop_
_entity_poly.entity_id
_entity_poly.type
_entity_poly.pdbx_seq_one_letter_code
_entity_poly.pdbx_strand_id
1 'polypeptide(L)'
;MNTHLNVNATAVADLTGEAFRAASNRLADRRTWTHLVDSASQDQALLEALILGGLALHRTPEHPLGVVEAFRAEVNLLHLRLESAKAVEALLDLLPYAEKRGTKRGIPGLRASMIGKQLELTASFGDKARIRWNAEDPKVHIHLQGDEPLAAVLQKRYERVVHERCTPHWVPGGAVAPPRRRLPLARDVIAQHRASAQMASALLRRPRMWTALVGHDGLTMSSAISEHGLDWALVRTVARGAALHDERLVELLQDTIAGPDLQLLDHTCEPKTCTLRFVGFDRRGDGWRGILTIRTEHGDSVVGRPGRALAVLGEERPPSRPARRAGEGSRPEPTRCFVLTSGPSSPEALEGVTAAAAFRLVTAWAAEGHVSAVLTISDADFSFDWYATRSGAWPKASVPGPAGHVMRWNRLRLTPSNGEAWRVSLTPRDGMFAVVENEAIDAALDAARMRCSRILVLDERQSAWAGGLTNKGIDGVIFAFGASEYPRTAAPPAWRRAFDGDGRRPLTPKDSAALWRECHLGQSDLSRLPLAGLVALPKRNEQMLSDAFTEQVEDHLSRYGTPVLGWLPPVAGEARLLHSDATKTALDSMSQQDRAAEIAAASAIGGKLW
;
A
#
# COMPACT_ATOMS: atom_id res chain seq x y z
N MET A 1 6.04 0.62 -15.11
CA MET A 1 6.22 1.38 -13.88
C MET A 1 4.88 1.99 -13.58
N ASN A 2 4.31 1.82 -12.36
CA ASN A 2 3.39 2.79 -11.77
C ASN A 2 1.89 2.49 -11.47
N THR A 3 1.45 1.31 -10.99
CA THR A 3 0.18 1.24 -10.21
C THR A 3 0.40 0.93 -8.74
N HIS A 4 1.04 -0.18 -8.35
CA HIS A 4 1.31 -0.40 -6.92
C HIS A 4 2.36 0.54 -6.36
N LEU A 5 3.42 0.83 -7.13
CA LEU A 5 4.37 1.89 -6.78
C LEU A 5 3.64 3.23 -6.66
N ASN A 6 2.64 3.50 -7.50
CA ASN A 6 1.87 4.74 -7.43
C ASN A 6 0.89 4.76 -6.27
N VAL A 7 0.20 3.67 -5.97
CA VAL A 7 -0.74 3.57 -4.84
C VAL A 7 0.06 3.70 -3.54
N ASN A 8 1.18 2.98 -3.42
CA ASN A 8 2.04 3.03 -2.25
C ASN A 8 2.78 4.37 -2.13
N ALA A 9 3.26 4.96 -3.23
CA ALA A 9 3.85 6.29 -3.23
C ALA A 9 2.81 7.38 -2.96
N THR A 10 1.57 7.19 -3.41
CA THR A 10 0.46 8.09 -3.08
C THR A 10 0.12 7.98 -1.60
N ALA A 11 -0.03 6.76 -1.07
CA ALA A 11 -0.27 6.51 0.35
C ALA A 11 0.82 7.14 1.23
N VAL A 12 2.09 6.96 0.87
CA VAL A 12 3.21 7.62 1.53
C VAL A 12 3.08 9.14 1.41
N ALA A 13 2.95 9.69 0.20
CA ALA A 13 2.86 11.13 -0.02
C ALA A 13 1.68 11.78 0.72
N ASP A 14 0.55 11.07 0.83
CA ASP A 14 -0.63 11.55 1.54
C ASP A 14 -0.46 11.52 3.05
N LEU A 15 0.32 10.57 3.62
CA LEU A 15 0.62 10.51 5.05
C LEU A 15 1.80 11.38 5.49
N THR A 16 2.91 11.31 4.75
CA THR A 16 4.18 11.97 5.08
C THR A 16 4.22 13.41 4.60
N GLY A 17 3.45 13.71 3.55
CA GLY A 17 3.54 14.95 2.81
C GLY A 17 4.65 15.03 1.77
N GLU A 18 5.49 14.01 1.67
CA GLU A 18 6.56 13.88 0.69
C GLU A 18 6.04 14.08 -0.75
N ALA A 19 6.86 14.70 -1.61
CA ALA A 19 6.53 14.78 -3.02
C ALA A 19 6.41 13.37 -3.62
N PHE A 20 5.32 13.13 -4.37
CA PHE A 20 5.02 11.84 -4.96
C PHE A 20 6.22 11.19 -5.69
N ARG A 21 6.96 11.98 -6.48
CA ARG A 21 8.13 11.49 -7.23
C ARG A 21 9.26 11.03 -6.30
N ALA A 22 9.48 11.72 -5.19
CA ALA A 22 10.48 11.33 -4.19
C ALA A 22 10.04 10.03 -3.48
N ALA A 23 8.77 9.95 -3.08
CA ALA A 23 8.20 8.75 -2.49
C ALA A 23 8.30 7.55 -3.44
N SER A 24 7.97 7.74 -4.72
CA SER A 24 8.06 6.71 -5.75
C SER A 24 9.49 6.22 -5.95
N ASN A 25 10.48 7.12 -5.99
CA ASN A 25 11.89 6.73 -6.13
C ASN A 25 12.35 5.92 -4.91
N ARG A 26 12.01 6.37 -3.70
CA ARG A 26 12.38 5.69 -2.46
C ARG A 26 11.75 4.31 -2.33
N LEU A 27 10.52 4.15 -2.82
CA LEU A 27 9.81 2.87 -2.79
C LEU A 27 10.20 1.91 -3.91
N ALA A 28 10.90 2.37 -4.94
CA ALA A 28 11.27 1.53 -6.09
C ALA A 28 12.19 0.36 -5.70
N ASP A 29 13.09 0.57 -4.73
CA ASP A 29 14.10 -0.42 -4.31
C ASP A 29 13.71 -1.19 -3.05
N ARG A 30 12.45 -1.08 -2.61
CA ARG A 30 11.97 -1.70 -1.37
C ARG A 30 11.81 -3.22 -1.53
N ARG A 31 12.38 -3.95 -0.58
CA ARG A 31 12.25 -5.41 -0.45
C ARG A 31 10.95 -5.85 0.22
N THR A 32 10.35 -4.99 1.04
CA THR A 32 9.09 -5.23 1.75
C THR A 32 8.14 -4.06 1.57
N TRP A 33 6.85 -4.37 1.49
CA TRP A 33 5.78 -3.36 1.35
C TRP A 33 5.05 -3.09 2.68
N THR A 34 5.42 -3.81 3.74
CA THR A 34 5.04 -3.50 5.12
C THR A 34 5.82 -2.29 5.63
N HIS A 35 5.18 -1.45 6.45
CA HIS A 35 5.75 -0.18 6.94
C HIS A 35 6.27 0.76 5.84
N LEU A 36 5.41 1.14 4.89
CA LEU A 36 5.71 2.10 3.81
C LEU A 36 6.40 3.37 4.31
N VAL A 37 6.05 3.82 5.51
CA VAL A 37 6.81 4.82 6.27
C VAL A 37 7.71 4.09 7.29
N ASP A 38 9.02 4.07 7.00
CA ASP A 38 10.03 3.35 7.78
C ASP A 38 10.02 3.72 9.27
N SER A 39 10.32 2.74 10.12
CA SER A 39 10.74 3.00 11.50
C SER A 39 12.15 3.59 11.54
N ALA A 40 12.42 4.47 12.49
CA ALA A 40 13.74 5.05 12.67
C ALA A 40 14.70 4.06 13.36
N SER A 41 16.02 4.24 13.17
CA SER A 41 17.02 3.60 14.03
C SER A 41 16.85 4.10 15.47
N GLN A 42 17.38 3.40 16.48
CA GLN A 42 17.12 3.74 17.89
C GLN A 42 17.53 5.18 18.26
N ASP A 43 18.72 5.62 17.82
CA ASP A 43 19.21 6.97 18.10
C ASP A 43 18.49 8.04 17.26
N GLN A 44 18.14 7.71 16.02
CA GLN A 44 17.31 8.58 15.17
C GLN A 44 15.89 8.74 15.74
N ALA A 45 15.28 7.66 16.22
CA ALA A 45 13.97 7.67 16.85
C ALA A 45 13.98 8.55 18.10
N LEU A 46 15.07 8.49 18.88
CA LEU A 46 15.25 9.33 20.06
C LEU A 46 15.36 10.81 19.71
N LEU A 47 16.15 11.17 18.68
CA LEU A 47 16.19 12.55 18.19
C LEU A 47 14.80 13.02 17.72
N GLU A 48 14.10 12.19 16.95
CA GLU A 48 12.75 12.47 16.48
C GLU A 48 11.74 12.62 17.61
N ALA A 49 11.85 11.82 18.68
CA ALA A 49 10.99 11.93 19.86
C ALA A 49 11.21 13.26 20.62
N LEU A 50 12.45 13.71 20.73
CA LEU A 50 12.79 14.98 21.36
C LEU A 50 12.29 16.16 20.53
N ILE A 51 12.42 16.08 19.20
CA ILE A 51 11.86 17.04 18.24
C ILE A 51 10.34 17.10 18.37
N LEU A 52 9.68 15.94 18.41
CA LEU A 52 8.24 15.86 18.59
C LEU A 52 7.81 16.53 19.92
N GLY A 53 8.55 16.28 21.01
CA GLY A 53 8.32 16.94 22.30
C GLY A 53 8.45 18.46 22.24
N GLY A 54 9.40 18.99 21.46
CA GLY A 54 9.52 20.44 21.21
C GLY A 54 8.35 21.00 20.39
N LEU A 55 7.95 20.31 19.32
CA LEU A 55 6.84 20.73 18.45
C LEU A 55 5.48 20.64 19.13
N ALA A 56 5.32 19.74 20.11
CA ALA A 56 4.08 19.58 20.88
C ALA A 56 3.63 20.88 21.59
N LEU A 57 4.58 21.78 21.88
CA LEU A 57 4.33 23.09 22.48
C LEU A 57 3.78 24.12 21.48
N HIS A 58 3.87 23.82 20.18
CA HIS A 58 3.43 24.71 19.12
C HIS A 58 2.06 24.28 18.57
N ARG A 59 1.18 25.26 18.38
CA ARG A 59 -0.15 25.06 17.82
C ARG A 59 -0.25 25.85 16.52
N THR A 60 -0.51 25.18 15.41
CA THR A 60 -1.02 25.84 14.21
C THR A 60 -2.39 25.29 13.86
N PRO A 61 -3.26 26.13 13.28
CA PRO A 61 -4.58 25.68 12.85
C PRO A 61 -4.45 24.68 11.70
N GLU A 62 -3.55 24.90 10.74
CA GLU A 62 -3.51 24.16 9.47
C GLU A 62 -2.83 22.79 9.55
N HIS A 63 -1.69 22.70 10.22
CA HIS A 63 -0.92 21.46 10.34
C HIS A 63 -0.71 21.13 11.82
N PRO A 64 -1.32 20.06 12.34
CA PRO A 64 -1.03 19.58 13.68
C PRO A 64 0.49 19.41 13.88
N LEU A 65 1.02 20.05 14.94
CA LEU A 65 2.47 20.13 15.28
C LEU A 65 3.32 21.04 14.36
N GLY A 66 2.72 21.78 13.42
CA GLY A 66 3.42 22.68 12.51
C GLY A 66 4.30 21.98 11.46
N VAL A 67 4.09 20.67 11.25
CA VAL A 67 4.85 19.85 10.28
C VAL A 67 4.03 19.65 9.03
N VAL A 68 4.55 20.11 7.90
CA VAL A 68 3.90 20.01 6.58
C VAL A 68 4.33 18.75 5.84
N GLU A 69 5.61 18.38 5.98
CA GLU A 69 6.21 17.20 5.37
C GLU A 69 7.24 16.58 6.33
N ALA A 70 7.26 15.25 6.39
CA ALA A 70 8.24 14.47 7.15
C ALA A 70 8.62 13.20 6.39
N PHE A 71 9.83 13.12 5.83
CA PHE A 71 10.25 11.94 5.10
C PHE A 71 11.72 11.59 5.33
N ARG A 72 12.01 10.31 5.20
CA ARG A 72 13.35 9.75 5.35
C ARG A 72 14.13 9.96 4.05
N ALA A 73 15.25 10.69 4.10
CA ALA A 73 16.20 10.72 2.99
C ALA A 73 17.22 9.58 3.08
N GLU A 74 17.77 9.33 4.27
CA GLU A 74 18.76 8.27 4.51
C GLU A 74 18.48 7.52 5.82
N VAL A 75 19.29 6.53 6.19
CA VAL A 75 19.09 5.72 7.42
C VAL A 75 18.99 6.58 8.69
N ASN A 76 19.87 7.58 8.83
CA ASN A 76 19.95 8.45 10.00
C ASN A 76 19.68 9.93 9.65
N LEU A 77 18.83 10.18 8.64
CA LEU A 77 18.46 11.52 8.20
C LEU A 77 16.97 11.62 7.88
N LEU A 78 16.28 12.46 8.66
CA LEU A 78 14.91 12.87 8.42
C LEU A 78 14.86 14.29 7.85
N HIS A 79 14.08 14.52 6.80
CA HIS A 79 13.70 15.87 6.38
C HIS A 79 12.36 16.25 7.02
N LEU A 80 12.32 17.45 7.59
CA LEU A 80 11.12 18.08 8.11
C LEU A 80 10.90 19.42 7.39
N ARG A 81 9.71 19.62 6.85
CA ARG A 81 9.27 20.93 6.37
C ARG A 81 8.27 21.51 7.36
N LEU A 82 8.63 22.63 7.98
CA LEU A 82 7.81 23.29 8.99
C LEU A 82 7.04 24.46 8.40
N GLU A 83 5.84 24.68 8.91
CA GLU A 83 4.90 25.69 8.44
C GLU A 83 5.37 27.11 8.78
N SER A 84 5.93 27.30 9.99
CA SER A 84 6.23 28.63 10.53
C SER A 84 7.58 28.70 11.26
N ALA A 85 8.15 29.90 11.32
CA ALA A 85 9.37 30.14 12.10
C ALA A 85 9.17 29.91 13.60
N LYS A 86 7.95 30.02 14.13
CA LYS A 86 7.64 29.68 15.53
C LYS A 86 7.85 28.20 15.82
N ALA A 87 7.54 27.31 14.88
CA ALA A 87 7.82 25.88 15.02
C ALA A 87 9.34 25.63 15.03
N VAL A 88 10.10 26.36 14.22
CA VAL A 88 11.57 26.33 14.23
C VAL A 88 12.10 26.86 15.57
N GLU A 89 11.60 27.98 16.07
CA GLU A 89 11.98 28.55 17.37
C GLU A 89 11.76 27.54 18.51
N ALA A 90 10.63 26.81 18.51
CA ALA A 90 10.35 25.76 19.50
C ALA A 90 11.39 24.62 19.48
N LEU A 91 11.91 24.26 18.31
CA LEU A 91 12.99 23.28 18.19
C LEU A 91 14.34 23.85 18.65
N LEU A 92 14.60 25.13 18.36
CA LEU A 92 15.81 25.81 18.81
C LEU A 92 15.83 26.04 20.34
N ASP A 93 14.66 26.04 20.99
CA ASP A 93 14.55 26.09 22.45
C ASP A 93 15.07 24.80 23.13
N LEU A 94 15.15 23.69 22.38
CA LEU A 94 15.75 22.44 22.86
C LEU A 94 17.28 22.51 22.98
N LEU A 95 17.92 23.52 22.36
CA LEU A 95 19.37 23.61 22.31
C LEU A 95 20.00 23.90 23.69
N PRO A 96 21.15 23.28 24.01
CA PRO A 96 21.68 23.31 25.38
C PRO A 96 22.44 24.60 25.74
N TYR A 97 22.04 25.35 26.76
CA TYR A 97 22.77 26.54 27.24
C TYR A 97 23.12 26.42 28.73
N ALA A 98 24.07 27.24 29.18
CA ALA A 98 24.38 27.41 30.60
C ALA A 98 23.97 28.79 31.11
N GLU A 99 23.24 28.83 32.21
CA GLU A 99 22.97 30.06 32.96
C GLU A 99 24.23 30.51 33.73
N LYS A 100 24.31 31.79 34.12
CA LYS A 100 25.45 32.35 34.91
C LYS A 100 25.81 31.55 36.16
N ARG A 101 24.82 30.93 36.80
CA ARG A 101 24.99 30.11 38.01
C ARG A 101 25.40 28.66 37.70
N GLY A 102 25.80 28.36 36.46
CA GLY A 102 26.29 27.05 36.02
C GLY A 102 25.20 26.00 35.75
N THR A 103 23.91 26.35 35.85
CA THR A 103 22.82 25.43 35.55
C THR A 103 22.72 25.24 34.04
N LYS A 104 22.93 24.01 33.58
CA LYS A 104 22.76 23.64 32.17
C LYS A 104 21.28 23.34 31.89
N ARG A 105 20.75 23.94 30.84
CA ARG A 105 19.40 23.76 30.31
C ARG A 105 19.47 23.18 28.89
N GLY A 106 18.33 22.76 28.35
CA GLY A 106 18.23 22.13 27.03
C GLY A 106 18.77 20.70 27.01
N ILE A 107 18.80 20.10 25.82
CA ILE A 107 19.14 18.70 25.60
C ILE A 107 20.67 18.58 25.40
N PRO A 108 21.40 17.90 26.30
CA PRO A 108 22.83 17.70 26.14
C PRO A 108 23.15 16.94 24.85
N GLY A 109 24.17 17.41 24.12
CA GLY A 109 24.64 16.77 22.90
C GLY A 109 23.85 17.13 21.63
N LEU A 110 22.73 17.85 21.74
CA LEU A 110 22.01 18.41 20.60
C LEU A 110 22.75 19.63 20.03
N ARG A 111 22.83 19.74 18.72
CA ARG A 111 23.52 20.80 17.98
C ARG A 111 22.65 21.29 16.83
N ALA A 112 22.90 22.53 16.43
CA ALA A 112 22.30 23.17 15.27
C ALA A 112 23.37 23.79 14.38
N SER A 113 23.28 23.58 13.07
CA SER A 113 24.12 24.23 12.08
C SER A 113 23.38 24.48 10.77
N MET A 114 23.82 25.46 9.99
CA MET A 114 23.28 25.70 8.65
C MET A 114 24.00 24.82 7.62
N ILE A 115 23.24 24.16 6.75
CA ILE A 115 23.73 23.46 5.56
C ILE A 115 23.02 24.06 4.34
N GLY A 116 23.74 24.92 3.61
CA GLY A 116 23.14 25.73 2.56
C GLY A 116 22.00 26.59 3.11
N LYS A 117 20.76 26.34 2.66
CA LYS A 117 19.55 27.05 3.11
C LYS A 117 18.75 26.29 4.18
N GLN A 118 19.27 25.16 4.67
CA GLN A 118 18.57 24.26 5.59
C GLN A 118 19.22 24.35 6.97
N LEU A 119 18.41 24.12 8.02
CA LEU A 119 18.89 23.98 9.38
C LEU A 119 19.06 22.48 9.69
N GLU A 120 20.28 22.05 9.99
CA GLU A 120 20.54 20.69 10.47
C GLU A 120 20.52 20.67 12.01
N LEU A 121 19.69 19.79 12.57
CA LEU A 121 19.76 19.37 13.97
C LEU A 121 20.42 17.99 14.07
N THR A 122 21.46 17.89 14.88
CA THR A 122 22.21 16.65 15.08
C THR A 122 22.39 16.40 16.57
N ALA A 123 22.28 15.15 17.01
CA ALA A 123 22.43 14.81 18.42
C ALA A 123 23.46 13.70 18.64
N SER A 124 24.24 13.83 19.72
CA SER A 124 25.20 12.79 20.13
C SER A 124 24.84 12.27 21.52
N PHE A 125 24.28 11.06 21.57
CA PHE A 125 23.73 10.45 22.77
C PHE A 125 24.71 9.45 23.44
N GLY A 126 25.88 9.91 23.87
CA GLY A 126 26.80 9.11 24.70
C GLY A 126 28.28 9.15 24.29
N ASP A 127 29.11 8.42 25.03
CA ASP A 127 30.57 8.42 24.89
C ASP A 127 31.00 7.49 23.75
N LYS A 128 31.41 8.07 22.61
CA LYS A 128 31.89 7.33 21.42
C LYS A 128 33.18 6.53 21.68
N ALA A 129 33.77 6.67 22.86
CA ALA A 129 35.07 6.11 23.23
C ALA A 129 35.15 4.58 23.34
N ARG A 130 34.04 3.82 23.37
CA ARG A 130 34.13 2.36 23.65
C ARG A 130 33.58 1.36 22.63
N ILE A 131 32.62 1.67 21.74
CA ILE A 131 31.99 0.60 20.93
C ILE A 131 31.69 0.95 19.45
N ARG A 132 31.58 2.22 19.04
CA ARG A 132 31.25 2.55 17.63
C ARG A 132 31.93 3.82 17.13
N TRP A 133 33.18 3.69 16.67
CA TRP A 133 33.90 4.80 16.02
C TRP A 133 33.30 5.19 14.65
N ASN A 134 32.45 4.34 14.05
CA ASN A 134 31.87 4.54 12.71
C ASN A 134 30.35 4.77 12.72
N ALA A 135 29.72 5.01 13.87
CA ALA A 135 28.29 5.33 13.90
C ALA A 135 28.09 6.82 13.60
N GLU A 136 27.43 7.10 12.47
CA GLU A 136 26.96 8.45 12.16
C GLU A 136 25.95 8.92 13.21
N ASP A 137 26.09 10.18 13.64
CA ASP A 137 25.12 10.79 14.55
C ASP A 137 23.76 10.93 13.83
N PRO A 138 22.62 10.76 14.53
CA PRO A 138 21.29 11.03 13.99
C PRO A 138 21.11 12.50 13.61
N LYS A 139 20.43 12.75 12.49
CA LYS A 139 20.26 14.09 11.90
C LYS A 139 18.83 14.36 11.48
N VAL A 140 18.45 15.62 11.54
CA VAL A 140 17.21 16.15 10.95
C VAL A 140 17.51 17.43 10.18
N HIS A 141 17.12 17.46 8.91
CA HIS A 141 17.18 18.65 8.07
C HIS A 141 15.83 19.37 8.07
N ILE A 142 15.84 20.63 8.49
CA ILE A 142 14.65 21.46 8.64
C ILE A 142 14.62 22.47 7.51
N HIS A 143 13.46 22.52 6.87
CA HIS A 143 13.08 23.50 5.88
C HIS A 143 11.92 24.33 6.42
N LEU A 144 11.90 25.62 6.09
CA LEU A 144 10.76 26.49 6.36
C LEU A 144 9.96 26.71 5.08
N GLN A 145 8.63 26.64 5.15
CA GLN A 145 7.78 26.92 4.00
C GLN A 145 7.73 28.42 3.61
N GLY A 146 7.89 29.32 4.58
CA GLY A 146 7.92 30.76 4.35
C GLY A 146 9.27 31.33 3.94
N ASP A 147 9.29 32.62 3.62
CA ASP A 147 10.47 33.34 3.09
C ASP A 147 11.48 33.76 4.17
N GLU A 148 11.16 33.56 5.45
CA GLU A 148 12.06 33.95 6.54
C GLU A 148 13.35 33.10 6.49
N PRO A 149 14.54 33.73 6.42
CA PRO A 149 15.77 32.97 6.33
C PRO A 149 16.05 32.25 7.65
N LEU A 150 16.14 30.92 7.61
CA LEU A 150 16.46 30.07 8.78
C LEU A 150 17.75 30.50 9.51
N ALA A 151 18.72 31.04 8.77
CA ALA A 151 19.94 31.61 9.35
C ALA A 151 19.63 32.78 10.30
N ALA A 152 18.68 33.65 9.95
CA ALA A 152 18.26 34.75 10.80
C ALA A 152 17.50 34.25 12.05
N VAL A 153 16.67 33.22 11.92
CA VAL A 153 15.97 32.60 13.06
C VAL A 153 16.97 31.99 14.05
N LEU A 154 17.97 31.25 13.56
CA LEU A 154 19.04 30.69 14.37
C LEU A 154 19.89 31.78 15.05
N GLN A 155 20.25 32.82 14.31
CA GLN A 155 21.03 33.95 14.80
C GLN A 155 20.27 34.72 15.89
N LYS A 156 18.99 35.00 15.68
CA LYS A 156 18.10 35.64 16.66
C LYS A 156 17.99 34.84 17.95
N ARG A 157 17.96 33.50 17.87
CA ARG A 157 18.01 32.64 19.06
C ARG A 157 19.34 32.76 19.80
N TYR A 158 20.45 32.75 19.08
CA TYR A 158 21.78 32.92 19.67
C TYR A 158 21.87 34.26 20.41
N GLU A 159 21.43 35.35 19.77
CA GLU A 159 21.41 36.69 20.35
C GLU A 159 20.53 36.77 21.60
N ARG A 160 19.34 36.14 21.60
CA ARG A 160 18.46 36.08 22.77
C ARG A 160 19.15 35.44 23.98
N VAL A 161 19.81 34.31 23.77
CA VAL A 161 20.50 33.56 24.84
C VAL A 161 21.68 34.36 25.40
N VAL A 162 22.44 35.02 24.53
CA VAL A 162 23.54 35.91 24.94
C VAL A 162 23.00 37.15 25.68
N HIS A 163 21.88 37.73 25.23
CA HIS A 163 21.23 38.87 25.88
C HIS A 163 20.72 38.51 27.28
N GLU A 164 20.16 37.32 27.46
CA GLU A 164 19.80 36.73 28.77
C GLU A 164 21.02 36.42 29.66
N ARG A 165 22.23 36.71 29.16
CA ARG A 165 23.52 36.48 29.81
C ARG A 165 23.80 35.00 30.09
N CYS A 166 23.25 34.14 29.24
CA CYS A 166 23.53 32.70 29.21
C CYS A 166 24.63 32.41 28.18
N THR A 167 25.32 31.29 28.35
CA THR A 167 26.33 30.80 27.41
C THR A 167 25.72 29.70 26.55
N PRO A 168 25.56 29.91 25.23
CA PRO A 168 25.09 28.85 24.34
C PRO A 168 26.14 27.74 24.27
N HIS A 169 25.73 26.50 24.51
CA HIS A 169 26.57 25.31 24.32
C HIS A 169 26.17 24.59 23.02
N TRP A 170 25.74 25.35 22.02
CA TRP A 170 25.63 24.93 20.64
C TRP A 170 26.38 25.98 19.81
N VAL A 171 27.41 25.55 19.10
CA VAL A 171 28.16 26.40 18.15
C VAL A 171 28.42 25.54 16.92
N PRO A 172 28.33 26.09 15.69
CA PRO A 172 28.73 25.37 14.49
C PRO A 172 30.16 24.83 14.64
N GLY A 173 30.31 23.49 14.71
CA GLY A 173 31.60 22.80 14.71
C GLY A 173 32.16 22.32 16.05
N GLY A 174 31.55 22.61 17.20
CA GLY A 174 32.07 22.21 18.52
C GLY A 174 31.26 21.09 19.19
N ALA A 175 31.91 19.96 19.52
CA ALA A 175 31.28 18.91 20.31
C ALA A 175 31.18 19.29 21.80
N VAL A 176 29.96 19.31 22.35
CA VAL A 176 29.76 19.51 23.78
C VAL A 176 29.87 18.18 24.50
N ALA A 177 30.86 18.08 25.38
CA ALA A 177 31.10 16.89 26.17
C ALA A 177 29.84 16.54 26.99
N PRO A 178 29.45 15.25 27.03
CA PRO A 178 28.33 14.80 27.85
C PRO A 178 28.58 15.15 29.33
N PRO A 179 27.52 15.35 30.13
CA PRO A 179 27.69 15.63 31.55
C PRO A 179 28.48 14.50 32.22
N ARG A 180 29.55 14.85 32.96
CA ARG A 180 30.43 13.89 33.67
C ARG A 180 29.71 13.09 34.76
N ARG A 181 28.54 13.56 35.22
CA ARG A 181 27.71 12.92 36.25
C ARG A 181 26.34 12.64 35.67
N ARG A 182 25.87 11.39 35.82
CA ARG A 182 24.52 10.97 35.40
C ARG A 182 23.48 11.81 36.14
N LEU A 183 22.57 12.44 35.40
CA LEU A 183 21.46 13.19 35.98
C LEU A 183 20.50 12.20 36.66
N PRO A 184 19.81 12.59 37.75
CA PRO A 184 18.69 11.80 38.27
C PRO A 184 17.68 11.52 37.15
N LEU A 185 17.08 10.32 37.13
CA LEU A 185 16.13 9.89 36.09
C LEU A 185 14.98 10.89 35.86
N ALA A 186 14.49 11.54 36.93
CA ALA A 186 13.47 12.59 36.85
C ALA A 186 13.90 13.84 36.06
N ARG A 187 15.21 14.06 35.86
CA ARG A 187 15.81 15.17 35.11
C ARG A 187 16.53 14.73 33.84
N ASP A 188 16.56 13.42 33.55
CA ASP A 188 17.23 12.85 32.38
C ASP A 188 16.22 12.67 31.23
N VAL A 189 15.96 13.77 30.52
CA VAL A 189 15.03 13.84 29.39
C VAL A 189 15.37 12.79 28.31
N ILE A 190 16.65 12.50 28.12
CA ILE A 190 17.13 11.50 27.14
C ILE A 190 16.69 10.09 27.56
N ALA A 191 16.91 9.72 28.82
CA ALA A 191 16.48 8.41 29.33
C ALA A 191 14.95 8.25 29.29
N GLN A 192 14.20 9.32 29.58
CA GLN A 192 12.73 9.32 29.54
C GLN A 192 12.21 9.08 28.11
N HIS A 193 12.70 9.84 27.13
CA HIS A 193 12.24 9.71 25.74
C HIS A 193 12.71 8.41 25.09
N ARG A 194 13.85 7.84 25.51
CA ARG A 194 14.39 6.60 24.94
C ARG A 194 13.43 5.41 25.07
N ALA A 195 12.60 5.36 26.11
CA ALA A 195 11.64 4.27 26.31
C ALA A 195 10.50 4.27 25.27
N SER A 196 10.08 5.45 24.80
CA SER A 196 8.94 5.69 23.89
C SER A 196 9.35 6.30 22.54
N ALA A 197 10.65 6.23 22.22
CA ALA A 197 11.24 6.94 21.09
C ALA A 197 10.65 6.52 19.73
N GLN A 198 10.37 5.23 19.55
CA GLN A 198 9.83 4.70 18.30
C GLN A 198 8.37 5.08 18.10
N MET A 199 7.58 5.11 19.17
CA MET A 199 6.18 5.55 19.11
C MET A 199 6.11 7.02 18.67
N ALA A 200 6.90 7.89 19.33
CA ALA A 200 6.98 9.30 18.98
C ALA A 200 7.46 9.51 17.53
N SER A 201 8.53 8.82 17.12
CA SER A 201 9.03 8.86 15.73
C SER A 201 7.97 8.44 14.72
N ALA A 202 7.21 7.37 15.00
CA ALA A 202 6.16 6.90 14.10
C ALA A 202 5.04 7.93 13.89
N LEU A 203 4.66 8.68 14.94
CA LEU A 203 3.68 9.76 14.86
C LEU A 203 4.23 10.99 14.12
N LEU A 204 5.48 11.38 14.39
CA LEU A 204 6.14 12.52 13.73
C LEU A 204 6.26 12.33 12.22
N ARG A 205 6.55 11.09 11.78
CA ARG A 205 6.73 10.74 10.36
C ARG A 205 5.42 10.70 9.55
N ARG A 206 4.26 10.86 10.20
CA ARG A 206 2.92 10.82 9.55
C ARG A 206 2.13 12.10 9.83
N PRO A 207 2.69 13.29 9.55
CA PRO A 207 2.10 14.56 9.97
C PRO A 207 0.69 14.79 9.39
N ARG A 208 0.41 14.30 8.18
CA ARG A 208 -0.89 14.49 7.51
C ARG A 208 -1.97 13.49 7.93
N MET A 209 -1.61 12.47 8.71
CA MET A 209 -2.59 11.57 9.33
C MET A 209 -3.57 12.37 10.20
N TRP A 210 -3.07 13.38 10.90
CA TRP A 210 -3.87 14.20 11.82
C TRP A 210 -4.85 15.15 11.10
N THR A 211 -4.53 15.57 9.87
CA THR A 211 -5.40 16.43 9.05
C THR A 211 -6.43 15.66 8.23
N ALA A 212 -6.29 14.35 8.13
CA ALA A 212 -7.22 13.48 7.41
C ALA A 212 -8.52 13.18 8.17
N LEU A 213 -8.56 13.45 9.47
CA LEU A 213 -9.66 13.07 10.34
C LEU A 213 -10.85 14.02 10.18
N VAL A 214 -12.07 13.46 10.17
CA VAL A 214 -13.30 14.21 9.90
C VAL A 214 -13.61 15.20 11.02
N GLY A 215 -14.04 16.41 10.67
CA GLY A 215 -14.48 17.42 11.64
C GLY A 215 -13.36 17.94 12.54
N HIS A 216 -12.09 17.70 12.17
CA HIS A 216 -10.92 18.16 12.91
C HIS A 216 -10.82 19.70 12.93
N ASP A 217 -10.66 20.28 14.12
CA ASP A 217 -10.44 21.71 14.30
C ASP A 217 -9.08 22.05 14.90
N GLY A 218 -8.51 21.11 15.66
CA GLY A 218 -7.27 21.34 16.36
C GLY A 218 -6.73 20.10 17.06
N LEU A 219 -5.43 20.14 17.33
CA LEU A 219 -4.68 19.09 18.00
C LEU A 219 -3.79 19.73 19.05
N THR A 220 -3.76 19.15 20.24
CA THR A 220 -2.72 19.44 21.22
C THR A 220 -2.10 18.15 21.66
N MET A 221 -0.80 18.17 21.90
CA MET A 221 -0.07 16.99 22.29
C MET A 221 0.82 17.33 23.48
N SER A 222 0.97 16.37 24.36
CA SER A 222 1.76 16.47 25.58
C SER A 222 2.33 15.11 25.93
N SER A 223 3.32 15.10 26.80
CA SER A 223 3.90 13.86 27.29
C SER A 223 4.03 13.89 28.81
N ALA A 224 3.85 12.72 29.43
CA ALA A 224 3.93 12.54 30.86
C ALA A 224 4.82 11.32 31.17
N ILE A 225 5.68 11.46 32.18
CA ILE A 225 6.55 10.36 32.62
C ILE A 225 5.71 9.37 33.42
N SER A 226 5.83 8.08 33.09
CA SER A 226 5.17 6.97 33.77
C SER A 226 6.20 5.95 34.27
N GLU A 227 5.77 4.97 35.07
CA GLU A 227 6.66 3.92 35.60
C GLU A 227 7.28 3.05 34.49
N HIS A 228 6.61 2.98 33.33
CA HIS A 228 7.00 2.15 32.20
C HIS A 228 7.65 2.95 31.06
N GLY A 229 7.75 4.28 31.16
CA GLY A 229 8.41 5.13 30.18
C GLY A 229 7.80 6.51 30.06
N LEU A 230 7.47 6.88 28.82
CA LEU A 230 6.86 8.18 28.49
C LEU A 230 5.55 7.93 27.75
N ASP A 231 4.47 8.43 28.36
CA ASP A 231 3.13 8.38 27.79
C ASP A 231 2.89 9.65 26.97
N TRP A 232 2.24 9.48 25.82
CA TRP A 232 1.86 10.58 24.94
C TRP A 232 0.36 10.80 25.09
N ALA A 233 -0.04 12.02 25.42
CA ALA A 233 -1.43 12.42 25.51
C ALA A 233 -1.74 13.44 24.41
N LEU A 234 -2.68 13.08 23.56
CA LEU A 234 -3.13 13.88 22.44
C LEU A 234 -4.59 14.25 22.67
N VAL A 235 -4.89 15.55 22.62
CA VAL A 235 -6.26 16.06 22.67
C VAL A 235 -6.62 16.59 21.29
N ARG A 236 -7.55 15.89 20.64
CA ARG A 236 -8.14 16.27 19.36
C ARG A 236 -9.43 17.01 19.63
N THR A 237 -9.53 18.24 19.11
CA THR A 237 -10.78 19.01 19.13
C THR A 237 -11.49 18.83 17.79
N VAL A 238 -12.79 18.54 17.83
CA VAL A 238 -13.67 18.42 16.66
C VAL A 238 -14.84 19.41 16.72
N ALA A 239 -15.38 19.80 15.57
CA ALA A 239 -16.47 20.77 15.55
C ALA A 239 -17.73 20.31 16.27
N ARG A 240 -18.51 21.27 16.78
CA ARG A 240 -19.80 21.00 17.42
C ARG A 240 -20.72 20.28 16.45
N GLY A 241 -21.17 19.09 16.83
CA GLY A 241 -22.01 18.22 16.00
C GLY A 241 -21.25 17.14 15.23
N ALA A 242 -19.91 17.19 15.17
CA ALA A 242 -19.12 16.06 14.68
C ALA A 242 -19.13 14.91 15.70
N ALA A 243 -19.05 13.67 15.20
CA ALA A 243 -18.92 12.49 16.05
C ALA A 243 -17.59 12.54 16.83
N LEU A 244 -17.66 12.25 18.13
CA LEU A 244 -16.47 12.16 18.98
C LEU A 244 -15.70 10.87 18.75
N HIS A 245 -16.43 9.80 18.43
CA HIS A 245 -15.85 8.54 18.00
C HIS A 245 -15.59 8.57 16.49
N ASP A 246 -14.39 8.16 16.10
CA ASP A 246 -13.93 8.15 14.72
C ASP A 246 -13.23 6.82 14.46
N GLU A 247 -13.95 5.86 13.86
CA GLU A 247 -13.42 4.53 13.54
C GLU A 247 -12.19 4.62 12.62
N ARG A 248 -12.17 5.61 11.72
CA ARG A 248 -11.04 5.85 10.81
C ARG A 248 -9.75 6.14 11.55
N LEU A 249 -9.82 6.84 12.68
CA LEU A 249 -8.65 7.10 13.53
C LEU A 249 -8.07 5.80 14.08
N VAL A 250 -8.94 4.89 14.53
CA VAL A 250 -8.54 3.57 15.03
C VAL A 250 -7.89 2.77 13.91
N GLU A 251 -8.53 2.70 12.74
CA GLU A 251 -8.00 1.99 11.57
C GLU A 251 -6.62 2.52 11.12
N LEU A 252 -6.45 3.84 11.01
CA LEU A 252 -5.16 4.46 10.63
C LEU A 252 -4.05 4.12 11.61
N LEU A 253 -4.33 4.13 12.91
CA LEU A 253 -3.32 3.89 13.93
C LEU A 253 -2.94 2.41 14.00
N GLN A 254 -3.86 1.50 13.70
CA GLN A 254 -3.61 0.06 13.66
C GLN A 254 -3.09 -0.44 12.31
N ASP A 255 -3.04 0.39 11.27
CA ASP A 255 -2.56 0.01 9.94
C ASP A 255 -1.06 -0.38 9.99
N THR A 256 -0.74 -1.59 9.50
CA THR A 256 0.61 -2.19 9.50
C THR A 256 1.44 -1.78 8.28
N ILE A 257 0.78 -1.34 7.22
CA ILE A 257 1.37 -0.98 5.94
C ILE A 257 1.73 0.49 5.97
N ALA A 258 0.78 1.38 6.23
CA ALA A 258 1.01 2.82 6.14
C ALA A 258 0.89 3.52 7.52
N GLY A 259 0.13 2.92 8.44
CA GLY A 259 -0.01 3.39 9.82
C GLY A 259 1.21 3.13 10.71
N PRO A 260 1.14 3.56 11.97
CA PRO A 260 2.17 3.33 12.98
C PRO A 260 2.15 1.92 13.59
N ASP A 261 1.20 1.05 13.22
CA ASP A 261 1.06 -0.32 13.73
C ASP A 261 0.90 -0.38 15.27
N LEU A 262 -0.02 0.42 15.79
CA LEU A 262 -0.38 0.44 17.20
C LEU A 262 -1.50 -0.54 17.50
N GLN A 263 -1.55 -1.05 18.73
CA GLN A 263 -2.62 -1.89 19.23
C GLN A 263 -3.54 -1.08 20.14
N LEU A 264 -4.85 -1.13 19.88
CA LEU A 264 -5.85 -0.53 20.76
C LEU A 264 -5.91 -1.33 22.07
N LEU A 265 -5.68 -0.66 23.20
CA LEU A 265 -5.83 -1.20 24.54
C LEU A 265 -7.27 -1.07 25.03
N ASP A 266 -7.78 0.16 24.99
CA ASP A 266 -9.10 0.50 25.49
C ASP A 266 -9.72 1.65 24.69
N HIS A 267 -11.04 1.70 24.74
CA HIS A 267 -11.86 2.68 24.07
C HIS A 267 -13.06 3.00 24.97
N THR A 268 -13.16 4.27 25.38
CA THR A 268 -14.23 4.75 26.27
C THR A 268 -14.91 5.97 25.66
N CYS A 269 -16.21 5.87 25.39
CA CYS A 269 -17.04 6.96 24.90
C CYS A 269 -17.94 7.49 26.01
N GLU A 270 -17.71 8.74 26.40
CA GLU A 270 -18.56 9.52 27.29
C GLU A 270 -19.35 10.58 26.49
N PRO A 271 -20.42 11.18 27.05
CA PRO A 271 -21.27 12.12 26.31
C PRO A 271 -20.56 13.33 25.69
N LYS A 272 -19.40 13.72 26.24
CA LYS A 272 -18.63 14.89 25.79
C LYS A 272 -17.21 14.57 25.33
N THR A 273 -16.75 13.34 25.53
CA THR A 273 -15.37 12.94 25.24
C THR A 273 -15.30 11.50 24.79
N CYS A 274 -14.47 11.22 23.79
CA CYS A 274 -14.10 9.87 23.40
C CYS A 274 -12.60 9.68 23.67
N THR A 275 -12.23 8.67 24.45
CA THR A 275 -10.83 8.37 24.78
C THR A 275 -10.44 7.03 24.19
N LEU A 276 -9.36 7.01 23.42
CA LEU A 276 -8.73 5.83 22.85
C LEU A 276 -7.32 5.69 23.41
N ARG A 277 -6.94 4.51 23.88
CA ARG A 277 -5.59 4.24 24.38
C ARG A 277 -4.92 3.16 23.55
N PHE A 278 -3.69 3.42 23.14
CA PHE A 278 -2.92 2.55 22.27
C PHE A 278 -1.55 2.25 22.86
N VAL A 279 -1.03 1.07 22.54
CA VAL A 279 0.36 0.67 22.79
C VAL A 279 1.04 0.27 21.49
N GLY A 280 2.36 0.23 21.49
CA GLY A 280 3.08 -0.43 20.40
C GLY A 280 2.70 -1.91 20.33
N PHE A 281 2.56 -2.46 19.12
CA PHE A 281 2.27 -3.88 18.95
C PHE A 281 3.34 -4.74 19.66
N ASP A 282 2.85 -5.60 20.55
CA ASP A 282 3.64 -6.35 21.51
C ASP A 282 4.74 -7.17 20.78
N ARG A 283 6.00 -7.03 21.23
CA ARG A 283 7.27 -7.61 20.70
C ARG A 283 8.21 -6.74 19.85
N ARG A 284 7.97 -5.44 19.66
CA ARG A 284 9.04 -4.54 19.15
C ARG A 284 9.97 -4.18 20.31
N GLY A 285 11.28 -4.26 20.10
CA GLY A 285 12.31 -4.00 21.13
C GLY A 285 12.27 -2.59 21.73
N ASP A 286 13.31 -2.24 22.48
CA ASP A 286 13.44 -0.94 23.16
C ASP A 286 12.96 0.26 22.31
N GLY A 287 12.14 1.13 22.89
CA GLY A 287 11.61 2.33 22.24
C GLY A 287 10.10 2.38 21.99
N TRP A 288 9.36 1.28 22.24
CA TRP A 288 7.89 1.21 22.10
C TRP A 288 7.13 1.20 23.43
N ARG A 289 7.81 1.48 24.55
CA ARG A 289 7.20 1.48 25.89
C ARG A 289 6.51 2.82 26.15
N GLY A 290 5.29 2.76 26.66
CA GLY A 290 4.44 3.93 26.90
C GLY A 290 3.05 3.73 26.31
N ILE A 291 2.13 4.61 26.66
CA ILE A 291 0.75 4.60 26.15
C ILE A 291 0.51 5.88 25.35
N LEU A 292 -0.03 5.74 24.14
CA LEU A 292 -0.61 6.84 23.39
C LEU A 292 -2.09 6.95 23.77
N THR A 293 -2.45 8.02 24.47
CA THR A 293 -3.83 8.34 24.81
C THR A 293 -4.33 9.44 23.87
N ILE A 294 -5.41 9.17 23.15
CA ILE A 294 -6.07 10.16 22.29
C ILE A 294 -7.43 10.46 22.88
N ARG A 295 -7.63 11.70 23.32
CA ARG A 295 -8.91 12.23 23.77
C ARG A 295 -9.50 13.12 22.68
N THR A 296 -10.68 12.76 22.20
CA THR A 296 -11.45 13.58 21.26
C THR A 296 -12.55 14.31 22.03
N GLU A 297 -12.62 15.63 21.87
CA GLU A 297 -13.60 16.50 22.53
C GLU A 297 -14.15 17.54 21.54
N HIS A 298 -15.35 18.07 21.81
CA HIS A 298 -15.92 19.15 20.99
C HIS A 298 -15.19 20.47 21.25
N GLY A 299 -14.79 21.15 20.18
CA GLY A 299 -14.28 22.51 20.21
C GLY A 299 -15.40 23.56 20.17
N ASP A 300 -15.00 24.81 20.04
CA ASP A 300 -15.93 25.94 19.92
C ASP A 300 -16.38 26.21 18.48
N SER A 301 -15.72 25.60 17.49
CA SER A 301 -16.13 25.76 16.09
C SER A 301 -17.46 25.06 15.84
N VAL A 302 -18.33 25.73 15.09
CA VAL A 302 -19.61 25.18 14.60
C VAL A 302 -19.43 24.50 13.24
N VAL A 303 -18.38 24.89 12.50
CA VAL A 303 -18.06 24.33 11.17
C VAL A 303 -16.71 23.63 11.27
N GLY A 304 -16.75 22.31 11.19
CA GLY A 304 -15.54 21.49 11.18
C GLY A 304 -14.85 21.51 9.82
N ARG A 305 -13.56 21.20 9.82
CA ARG A 305 -12.86 21.02 8.55
C ARG A 305 -13.28 19.70 7.89
N PRO A 306 -13.49 19.70 6.56
CA PRO A 306 -13.69 18.45 5.85
C PRO A 306 -12.44 17.58 6.01
N GLY A 307 -12.64 16.31 6.38
CA GLY A 307 -11.55 15.34 6.42
C GLY A 307 -10.92 15.21 5.03
N ARG A 308 -9.61 15.03 4.98
CA ARG A 308 -8.90 14.75 3.73
C ARG A 308 -8.89 13.25 3.47
N ALA A 309 -9.35 12.83 2.29
CA ALA A 309 -9.24 11.45 1.84
C ALA A 309 -7.76 11.03 1.75
N LEU A 310 -7.39 9.95 2.45
CA LEU A 310 -6.08 9.31 2.36
C LEU A 310 -6.19 8.03 1.52
N ALA A 311 -5.25 7.81 0.60
CA ALA A 311 -5.18 6.58 -0.20
C ALA A 311 -4.97 5.29 0.63
N VAL A 312 -4.68 5.42 1.92
CA VAL A 312 -4.46 4.33 2.88
C VAL A 312 -5.77 3.74 3.40
N LEU A 313 -6.85 4.52 3.38
CA LEU A 313 -8.16 4.08 3.86
C LEU A 313 -9.25 4.40 2.84
N GLY A 314 -9.57 3.40 2.03
CA GLY A 314 -10.91 2.99 1.58
C GLY A 314 -11.85 3.99 0.91
N GLU A 315 -11.53 5.28 0.90
CA GLU A 315 -12.37 6.33 0.32
C GLU A 315 -11.94 6.59 -1.11
N GLU A 316 -12.94 6.61 -2.00
CA GLU A 316 -12.75 7.00 -3.39
C GLU A 316 -12.09 8.38 -3.44
N ARG A 317 -10.92 8.43 -4.07
CA ARG A 317 -10.22 9.69 -4.28
C ARG A 317 -11.06 10.55 -5.22
N PRO A 318 -11.43 11.80 -4.86
CA PRO A 318 -11.92 12.72 -5.87
C PRO A 318 -10.80 12.90 -6.91
N PRO A 319 -11.12 12.79 -8.22
CA PRO A 319 -10.10 12.82 -9.25
C PRO A 319 -9.26 14.10 -9.13
N SER A 320 -7.95 13.93 -8.96
CA SER A 320 -6.98 15.02 -8.78
C SER A 320 -6.70 15.81 -10.07
N ARG A 321 -7.51 15.61 -11.10
CA ARG A 321 -7.57 16.42 -12.31
C ARG A 321 -8.98 16.96 -12.43
N PRO A 322 -9.18 18.24 -12.80
CA PRO A 322 -10.50 18.69 -13.20
C PRO A 322 -11.00 17.70 -14.25
N ALA A 323 -12.17 17.10 -14.01
CA ALA A 323 -12.86 16.29 -14.99
C ALA A 323 -12.87 17.11 -16.27
N ARG A 324 -12.13 16.64 -17.27
CA ARG A 324 -12.11 17.27 -18.59
C ARG A 324 -13.58 17.29 -19.00
N ARG A 325 -14.17 18.49 -19.04
CA ARG A 325 -15.59 18.71 -19.34
C ARG A 325 -15.96 17.75 -20.45
N ALA A 326 -16.91 16.87 -20.15
CA ALA A 326 -17.53 16.01 -21.15
C ALA A 326 -18.05 16.95 -22.24
N GLY A 327 -17.33 17.01 -23.36
CA GLY A 327 -17.91 17.50 -24.58
C GLY A 327 -18.98 16.50 -24.96
N GLU A 328 -20.24 16.94 -24.98
CA GLU A 328 -21.32 16.24 -25.62
C GLU A 328 -20.87 15.88 -27.04
N GLY A 329 -20.67 14.58 -27.23
CA GLY A 329 -20.03 14.01 -28.39
C GLY A 329 -19.82 12.55 -28.09
N SER A 330 -20.93 11.80 -28.12
CA SER A 330 -20.98 10.33 -28.05
C SER A 330 -19.97 9.72 -29.03
N ARG A 331 -18.73 9.52 -28.55
CA ARG A 331 -17.81 8.53 -29.11
C ARG A 331 -18.20 7.19 -28.51
N PRO A 332 -18.30 6.10 -29.30
CA PRO A 332 -18.45 4.77 -28.74
C PRO A 332 -17.28 4.52 -27.78
N GLU A 333 -17.58 4.02 -26.59
CA GLU A 333 -16.56 3.67 -25.59
C GLU A 333 -15.54 2.69 -26.22
N PRO A 334 -14.23 2.86 -25.97
CA PRO A 334 -13.26 1.90 -26.44
C PRO A 334 -13.51 0.54 -25.79
N THR A 335 -13.71 -0.49 -26.61
CA THR A 335 -13.89 -1.89 -26.16
C THR A 335 -12.70 -2.33 -25.30
N ARG A 336 -12.94 -2.54 -23.99
CA ARG A 336 -11.92 -2.94 -23.01
C ARG A 336 -11.41 -4.37 -23.25
N CYS A 337 -10.11 -4.56 -23.11
CA CYS A 337 -9.36 -5.80 -23.33
C CYS A 337 -8.42 -6.07 -22.14
N PHE A 338 -8.47 -7.28 -21.59
CA PHE A 338 -7.66 -7.66 -20.42
C PHE A 338 -6.73 -8.82 -20.75
N VAL A 339 -5.55 -8.83 -20.14
CA VAL A 339 -4.66 -10.00 -20.15
C VAL A 339 -5.03 -10.90 -19.01
N LEU A 340 -5.28 -12.17 -19.27
CA LEU A 340 -5.46 -13.18 -18.24
C LEU A 340 -4.21 -14.07 -18.20
N THR A 341 -3.63 -14.22 -17.01
CA THR A 341 -2.36 -14.96 -16.85
C THR A 341 -2.29 -15.65 -15.48
N SER A 342 -1.41 -16.63 -15.32
CA SER A 342 -1.11 -17.24 -14.03
C SER A 342 -0.16 -16.31 -13.26
N GLY A 343 -0.37 -16.13 -11.96
CA GLY A 343 0.43 -15.19 -11.17
C GLY A 343 1.95 -15.49 -11.22
N PRO A 344 2.82 -14.46 -11.25
CA PRO A 344 4.26 -14.63 -11.17
C PRO A 344 4.66 -15.38 -9.89
N SER A 345 5.33 -16.51 -10.02
CA SER A 345 5.99 -17.23 -8.91
C SER A 345 5.10 -17.96 -7.90
N SER A 346 3.82 -18.21 -8.19
CA SER A 346 3.00 -19.04 -7.29
C SER A 346 3.32 -20.54 -7.49
N PRO A 347 3.72 -21.29 -6.45
CA PRO A 347 3.74 -22.76 -6.51
C PRO A 347 2.34 -23.35 -6.68
N GLU A 348 1.28 -22.56 -6.44
CA GLU A 348 -0.11 -22.90 -6.75
C GLU A 348 -0.57 -22.49 -8.15
N ALA A 349 0.30 -21.87 -8.96
CA ALA A 349 0.06 -21.69 -10.40
C ALA A 349 0.08 -23.06 -11.08
N LEU A 350 -1.06 -23.73 -11.08
CA LEU A 350 -1.27 -24.96 -11.82
C LEU A 350 -1.20 -24.68 -13.33
N GLU A 351 -0.38 -25.46 -14.02
CA GLU A 351 -0.29 -25.49 -15.49
C GLU A 351 -1.71 -25.65 -16.08
N GLY A 352 -2.10 -24.73 -16.97
CA GLY A 352 -3.41 -24.74 -17.63
C GLY A 352 -4.58 -24.05 -16.89
N VAL A 353 -4.40 -23.52 -15.67
CA VAL A 353 -5.47 -22.79 -14.95
C VAL A 353 -5.93 -21.54 -15.69
N THR A 354 -4.99 -20.79 -16.28
CA THR A 354 -5.27 -19.59 -17.06
C THR A 354 -6.15 -19.90 -18.27
N ALA A 355 -5.79 -20.94 -19.03
CA ALA A 355 -6.57 -21.41 -20.17
C ALA A 355 -7.97 -21.86 -19.75
N ALA A 356 -8.08 -22.61 -18.64
CA ALA A 356 -9.37 -23.05 -18.11
C ALA A 356 -10.27 -21.87 -17.69
N ALA A 357 -9.73 -20.91 -16.95
CA ALA A 357 -10.46 -19.71 -16.56
C ALA A 357 -10.92 -18.88 -17.77
N ALA A 358 -10.03 -18.66 -18.74
CA ALA A 358 -10.34 -17.89 -19.94
C ALA A 358 -11.55 -18.45 -20.70
N PHE A 359 -11.52 -19.76 -20.92
CA PHE A 359 -12.57 -20.45 -21.65
C PHE A 359 -13.89 -20.40 -20.90
N ARG A 360 -13.88 -20.72 -19.61
CA ARG A 360 -15.07 -20.70 -18.75
C ARG A 360 -15.73 -19.33 -18.68
N LEU A 361 -14.93 -18.26 -18.59
CA LEU A 361 -15.44 -16.89 -18.61
C LEU A 361 -16.06 -16.55 -19.97
N VAL A 362 -15.35 -16.81 -21.08
CA VAL A 362 -15.82 -16.49 -22.43
C VAL A 362 -17.05 -17.32 -22.83
N THR A 363 -17.16 -18.58 -22.39
CA THR A 363 -18.37 -19.39 -22.60
C THR A 363 -19.56 -18.86 -21.84
N ALA A 364 -19.36 -18.54 -20.55
CA ALA A 364 -20.42 -18.06 -19.70
C ALA A 364 -20.93 -16.68 -20.18
N TRP A 365 -20.04 -15.77 -20.57
CA TRP A 365 -20.43 -14.48 -21.16
C TRP A 365 -21.13 -14.63 -22.50
N ALA A 366 -20.69 -15.57 -23.35
CA ALA A 366 -21.43 -15.87 -24.56
C ALA A 366 -22.84 -16.38 -24.23
N ALA A 367 -23.01 -17.16 -23.16
CA ALA A 367 -24.31 -17.70 -22.78
C ALA A 367 -25.29 -16.58 -22.38
N GLU A 368 -24.78 -15.49 -21.80
CA GLU A 368 -25.50 -14.24 -21.52
C GLU A 368 -25.84 -13.42 -22.78
N GLY A 369 -25.27 -13.76 -23.94
CA GLY A 369 -25.51 -13.07 -25.21
C GLY A 369 -24.36 -12.18 -25.70
N HIS A 370 -23.20 -12.19 -25.04
CA HIS A 370 -22.04 -11.40 -25.48
C HIS A 370 -21.29 -12.06 -26.64
N VAL A 371 -20.65 -11.22 -27.47
CA VAL A 371 -19.60 -11.69 -28.41
C VAL A 371 -18.27 -11.55 -27.68
N SER A 372 -17.64 -12.66 -27.35
CA SER A 372 -16.47 -12.74 -26.48
C SER A 372 -15.33 -13.50 -27.15
N ALA A 373 -14.09 -13.06 -26.98
CA ALA A 373 -12.92 -13.70 -27.56
C ALA A 373 -11.80 -13.98 -26.56
N VAL A 374 -11.12 -15.12 -26.74
CA VAL A 374 -9.84 -15.44 -26.13
C VAL A 374 -8.76 -15.39 -27.21
N LEU A 375 -7.81 -14.47 -27.10
CA LEU A 375 -6.64 -14.35 -27.98
C LEU A 375 -5.44 -15.08 -27.36
N THR A 376 -4.91 -16.09 -28.03
CA THR A 376 -3.69 -16.82 -27.63
C THR A 376 -2.52 -16.39 -28.51
N ILE A 377 -1.45 -15.87 -27.88
CA ILE A 377 -0.29 -15.33 -28.60
C ILE A 377 0.74 -16.42 -28.95
N SER A 378 0.70 -17.55 -28.25
CA SER A 378 1.38 -18.80 -28.62
C SER A 378 0.48 -19.96 -28.24
N ASP A 379 -0.03 -20.69 -29.23
CA ASP A 379 -0.88 -21.86 -28.97
C ASP A 379 -0.14 -23.02 -28.29
N ALA A 380 1.20 -23.08 -28.44
CA ALA A 380 2.02 -24.12 -27.86
C ALA A 380 2.20 -23.95 -26.34
N ASP A 381 2.02 -22.73 -25.83
CA ASP A 381 2.24 -22.39 -24.42
C ASP A 381 1.03 -22.77 -23.55
N PHE A 382 -0.11 -23.11 -24.17
CA PHE A 382 -1.33 -23.43 -23.46
C PHE A 382 -1.82 -24.82 -23.83
N SER A 383 -1.81 -25.75 -22.87
CA SER A 383 -2.49 -27.03 -23.05
C SER A 383 -4.01 -26.82 -22.99
N PHE A 384 -4.66 -27.14 -24.10
CA PHE A 384 -6.12 -27.27 -24.21
C PHE A 384 -6.54 -28.74 -24.23
N ASP A 385 -5.64 -29.66 -23.85
CA ASP A 385 -5.83 -31.11 -23.99
C ASP A 385 -6.93 -31.65 -23.08
N TRP A 386 -7.23 -30.93 -21.99
CA TRP A 386 -8.37 -31.20 -21.11
C TRP A 386 -9.73 -30.98 -21.80
N TYR A 387 -9.74 -30.36 -22.99
CA TYR A 387 -10.91 -30.20 -23.88
C TYR A 387 -10.72 -30.80 -25.28
N ALA A 388 -9.51 -31.25 -25.63
CA ALA A 388 -9.23 -31.78 -26.94
C ALA A 388 -9.87 -33.16 -27.10
N THR A 389 -10.90 -33.24 -27.94
CA THR A 389 -11.37 -34.52 -28.46
C THR A 389 -10.22 -35.19 -29.21
N ARG A 390 -9.85 -36.42 -28.80
CA ARG A 390 -8.88 -37.26 -29.52
C ARG A 390 -9.24 -37.49 -31.00
N SER A 391 -10.48 -37.19 -31.40
CA SER A 391 -10.91 -37.05 -32.80
C SER A 391 -11.06 -35.56 -33.16
N GLY A 392 -10.16 -35.07 -34.01
CA GLY A 392 -9.99 -33.66 -34.30
C GLY A 392 -11.15 -32.94 -35.03
N ALA A 393 -10.98 -31.62 -35.07
CA ALA A 393 -11.76 -30.58 -35.74
C ALA A 393 -12.91 -29.95 -34.92
N TRP A 394 -12.57 -28.90 -34.16
CA TRP A 394 -13.49 -27.79 -33.90
C TRP A 394 -14.21 -27.36 -35.19
N PRO A 395 -15.48 -26.92 -35.15
CA PRO A 395 -16.11 -26.30 -36.31
C PRO A 395 -15.28 -25.08 -36.73
N LYS A 396 -14.47 -25.24 -37.78
CA LYS A 396 -13.67 -24.17 -38.35
C LYS A 396 -14.62 -23.27 -39.12
N ALA A 397 -15.00 -22.14 -38.53
CA ALA A 397 -15.61 -21.07 -39.30
C ALA A 397 -14.46 -20.30 -39.98
N SER A 398 -14.30 -20.48 -41.29
CA SER A 398 -13.39 -19.68 -42.10
C SER A 398 -13.94 -18.26 -42.17
N VAL A 399 -13.32 -17.33 -41.43
CA VAL A 399 -13.50 -15.89 -41.66
C VAL A 399 -12.51 -15.49 -42.76
N PRO A 400 -12.94 -14.78 -43.82
CA PRO A 400 -12.05 -14.41 -44.91
C PRO A 400 -10.98 -13.44 -44.40
N GLY A 401 -9.75 -13.93 -44.37
CA GLY A 401 -8.55 -13.13 -44.31
C GLY A 401 -7.61 -13.58 -45.43
N PRO A 402 -6.78 -12.69 -46.00
CA PRO A 402 -5.81 -13.04 -47.03
C PRO A 402 -5.04 -14.34 -46.72
N ALA A 403 -4.88 -15.19 -47.73
CA ALA A 403 -4.14 -16.44 -47.62
C ALA A 403 -2.70 -16.15 -47.12
N GLY A 404 -2.34 -16.70 -45.96
CA GLY A 404 -1.02 -16.51 -45.32
C GLY A 404 -1.02 -15.76 -43.98
N HIS A 405 -2.16 -15.56 -43.33
CA HIS A 405 -2.22 -14.88 -42.03
C HIS A 405 -1.71 -15.72 -40.84
N VAL A 406 -0.94 -15.06 -39.98
CA VAL A 406 -0.49 -15.48 -38.64
C VAL A 406 -1.68 -15.77 -37.71
N MET A 407 -2.87 -15.24 -38.01
CA MET A 407 -4.06 -15.26 -37.15
C MET A 407 -5.08 -16.30 -37.60
N ARG A 408 -5.54 -17.15 -36.67
CA ARG A 408 -6.56 -18.19 -36.89
C ARG A 408 -7.74 -18.00 -35.93
N TRP A 409 -8.93 -17.80 -36.48
CA TRP A 409 -10.17 -17.71 -35.72
C TRP A 409 -10.86 -19.07 -35.66
N ASN A 410 -11.15 -19.54 -34.45
CA ASN A 410 -11.92 -20.75 -34.19
C ASN A 410 -13.16 -20.35 -33.39
N ARG A 411 -14.35 -20.56 -33.97
CA ARG A 411 -15.58 -20.36 -33.19
C ARG A 411 -15.65 -21.45 -32.13
N LEU A 412 -15.73 -21.03 -30.88
CA LEU A 412 -16.01 -21.91 -29.78
C LEU A 412 -17.52 -22.16 -29.79
N ARG A 413 -17.95 -23.35 -30.21
CA ARG A 413 -19.36 -23.72 -30.23
C ARG A 413 -19.80 -23.98 -28.78
N LEU A 414 -20.06 -22.90 -28.05
CA LEU A 414 -20.22 -22.92 -26.60
C LEU A 414 -21.54 -22.33 -26.07
N THR A 415 -22.54 -22.07 -26.92
CA THR A 415 -23.83 -21.48 -26.49
C THR A 415 -25.02 -21.79 -27.41
N PRO A 416 -26.24 -21.98 -26.87
CA PRO A 416 -27.49 -22.01 -27.64
C PRO A 416 -28.15 -20.62 -27.82
N SER A 417 -27.60 -19.55 -27.25
CA SER A 417 -28.12 -18.17 -27.32
C SER A 417 -27.42 -17.32 -28.41
N ASN A 418 -27.90 -16.10 -28.66
CA ASN A 418 -27.38 -15.15 -29.66
C ASN A 418 -25.90 -14.72 -29.46
N GLY A 419 -25.26 -15.11 -28.36
CA GLY A 419 -23.85 -14.80 -28.11
C GLY A 419 -22.89 -15.67 -28.90
N GLU A 420 -21.64 -15.20 -29.03
CA GLU A 420 -20.58 -15.93 -29.73
C GLU A 420 -19.30 -15.97 -28.89
N ALA A 421 -18.73 -17.16 -28.70
CA ALA A 421 -17.42 -17.33 -28.13
C ALA A 421 -16.40 -17.63 -29.23
N TRP A 422 -15.26 -16.94 -29.24
CA TRP A 422 -14.21 -17.08 -30.24
C TRP A 422 -12.87 -17.37 -29.57
N ARG A 423 -12.10 -18.28 -30.16
CA ARG A 423 -10.68 -18.42 -29.90
C ARG A 423 -9.93 -17.84 -31.09
N VAL A 424 -8.94 -17.01 -30.80
CA VAL A 424 -8.10 -16.40 -31.80
C VAL A 424 -6.67 -16.83 -31.52
N SER A 425 -6.09 -17.61 -32.40
CA SER A 425 -4.74 -18.12 -32.25
C SER A 425 -3.77 -17.38 -33.15
N LEU A 426 -2.66 -16.91 -32.62
CA LEU A 426 -1.53 -16.42 -33.41
C LEU A 426 -0.49 -17.53 -33.54
N THR A 427 -0.29 -18.01 -34.76
CA THR A 427 0.74 -19.00 -35.08
C THR A 427 1.85 -18.32 -35.88
N PRO A 428 3.10 -18.30 -35.37
CA PRO A 428 4.21 -17.66 -36.06
C PRO A 428 4.46 -18.31 -37.44
N ARG A 429 4.86 -17.49 -38.42
CA ARG A 429 5.03 -17.92 -39.83
C ARG A 429 6.17 -18.94 -40.03
N ASP A 430 7.22 -18.87 -39.20
CA ASP A 430 8.49 -19.59 -39.41
C ASP A 430 8.72 -20.79 -38.45
N GLY A 431 7.64 -21.45 -38.03
CA GLY A 431 7.71 -22.69 -37.24
C GLY A 431 7.62 -22.51 -35.72
N MET A 432 7.72 -23.62 -34.99
CA MET A 432 7.30 -23.76 -33.59
C MET A 432 8.09 -22.90 -32.57
N PHE A 433 9.23 -22.31 -32.98
CA PHE A 433 10.12 -21.54 -32.11
C PHE A 433 10.21 -20.04 -32.47
N ALA A 434 9.48 -19.60 -33.50
CA ALA A 434 9.51 -18.20 -33.92
C ALA A 434 8.61 -17.33 -33.01
N VAL A 435 9.08 -16.14 -32.64
CA VAL A 435 8.33 -15.20 -31.80
C VAL A 435 7.31 -14.46 -32.66
N VAL A 436 6.06 -14.34 -32.18
CA VAL A 436 5.03 -13.54 -32.87
C VAL A 436 5.39 -12.06 -32.78
N GLU A 437 5.48 -11.40 -33.94
CA GLU A 437 5.74 -9.95 -34.05
C GLU A 437 4.63 -9.11 -33.42
N ASN A 438 4.99 -7.98 -32.80
CA ASN A 438 4.03 -7.11 -32.12
C ASN A 438 2.98 -6.54 -33.06
N GLU A 439 3.32 -6.30 -34.33
CA GLU A 439 2.41 -5.84 -35.37
C GLU A 439 1.30 -6.86 -35.66
N ALA A 440 1.61 -8.16 -35.59
CA ALA A 440 0.62 -9.23 -35.77
C ALA A 440 -0.33 -9.33 -34.57
N ILE A 441 0.17 -9.11 -33.36
CA ILE A 441 -0.65 -9.02 -32.13
C ILE A 441 -1.56 -7.78 -32.19
N ASP A 442 -1.02 -6.64 -32.63
CA ASP A 442 -1.76 -5.38 -32.81
C ASP A 442 -2.88 -5.50 -33.85
N ALA A 443 -2.64 -6.20 -34.96
CA ALA A 443 -3.66 -6.47 -35.97
C ALA A 443 -4.74 -7.43 -35.44
N ALA A 444 -4.34 -8.41 -34.63
CA ALA A 444 -5.25 -9.36 -34.02
C ALA A 444 -6.20 -8.71 -33.01
N LEU A 445 -5.66 -7.81 -32.17
CA LEU A 445 -6.44 -7.05 -31.22
C LEU A 445 -7.43 -6.10 -31.91
N ASP A 446 -7.04 -5.44 -33.00
CA ASP A 446 -7.96 -4.58 -33.75
C ASP A 446 -9.13 -5.37 -34.33
N ALA A 447 -8.84 -6.52 -34.96
CA ALA A 447 -9.88 -7.40 -35.48
C ALA A 447 -10.80 -7.92 -34.36
N ALA A 448 -10.25 -8.19 -33.17
CA ALA A 448 -11.05 -8.55 -32.00
C ALA A 448 -11.93 -7.41 -31.49
N ARG A 449 -11.38 -6.19 -31.37
CA ARG A 449 -12.11 -4.98 -30.92
C ARG A 449 -13.26 -4.60 -31.85
N MET A 450 -13.12 -4.86 -33.15
CA MET A 450 -14.18 -4.61 -34.13
C MET A 450 -15.35 -5.60 -34.05
N ARG A 451 -15.13 -6.80 -33.49
CA ARG A 451 -16.12 -7.89 -33.51
C ARG A 451 -16.68 -8.24 -32.13
N CYS A 452 -15.87 -8.11 -31.08
CA CYS A 452 -16.15 -8.67 -29.78
C CYS A 452 -16.38 -7.56 -28.75
N SER A 453 -17.35 -7.78 -27.86
CA SER A 453 -17.64 -6.92 -26.70
C SER A 453 -16.74 -7.20 -25.50
N ARG A 454 -16.20 -8.42 -25.37
CA ARG A 454 -15.31 -8.83 -24.27
C ARG A 454 -14.11 -9.57 -24.83
N ILE A 455 -12.90 -9.14 -24.47
CA ILE A 455 -11.65 -9.70 -25.02
C ILE A 455 -10.72 -10.06 -23.87
N LEU A 456 -10.32 -11.32 -23.81
CA LEU A 456 -9.25 -11.83 -22.95
C LEU A 456 -8.04 -12.22 -23.80
N VAL A 457 -6.87 -11.82 -23.37
CA VAL A 457 -5.59 -12.16 -24.02
C VAL A 457 -4.83 -13.10 -23.10
N LEU A 458 -4.44 -14.26 -23.62
CA LEU A 458 -3.59 -15.23 -22.93
C LEU A 458 -2.16 -15.09 -23.44
N ASP A 459 -1.29 -14.70 -22.53
CA ASP A 459 0.15 -14.60 -22.75
C ASP A 459 0.88 -15.01 -21.45
N GLU A 460 1.75 -16.02 -21.56
CA GLU A 460 2.60 -16.48 -20.44
C GLU A 460 3.98 -15.83 -20.45
N ARG A 461 4.31 -15.04 -21.48
CA ARG A 461 5.60 -14.34 -21.53
C ARG A 461 5.65 -13.32 -20.39
N GLN A 462 6.76 -13.27 -19.66
CA GLN A 462 6.96 -12.23 -18.62
C GLN A 462 6.83 -10.79 -19.17
N SER A 463 7.09 -10.59 -20.47
CA SER A 463 6.88 -9.31 -21.16
C SER A 463 5.41 -8.86 -21.19
N ALA A 464 4.47 -9.80 -21.10
CA ALA A 464 3.04 -9.54 -20.99
C ALA A 464 2.71 -8.73 -19.75
N TRP A 465 3.26 -9.15 -18.61
CA TRP A 465 3.06 -8.51 -17.31
C TRP A 465 3.80 -7.18 -17.23
N ALA A 466 4.90 -7.06 -17.98
CA ALA A 466 5.68 -5.85 -18.15
C ALA A 466 5.10 -4.91 -19.22
N GLY A 467 3.80 -4.97 -19.54
CA GLY A 467 3.14 -4.03 -20.47
C GLY A 467 3.76 -3.94 -21.86
N GLY A 468 4.57 -4.93 -22.25
CA GLY A 468 5.29 -4.99 -23.52
C GLY A 468 4.55 -5.79 -24.60
N LEU A 469 3.25 -6.02 -24.41
CA LEU A 469 2.44 -6.83 -25.31
C LEU A 469 2.20 -6.15 -26.66
N THR A 470 1.88 -4.85 -26.66
CA THR A 470 1.42 -4.14 -27.85
C THR A 470 1.55 -2.62 -27.76
N ASN A 471 1.65 -1.94 -28.91
CA ASN A 471 1.58 -0.47 -28.98
C ASN A 471 0.15 0.06 -28.81
N LYS A 472 -0.85 -0.79 -28.99
CA LYS A 472 -2.28 -0.43 -28.96
C LYS A 472 -2.97 -0.58 -27.60
N GLY A 473 -2.19 -0.84 -26.55
CA GLY A 473 -2.62 -0.82 -25.16
C GLY A 473 -3.56 -1.96 -24.77
N ILE A 474 -3.49 -2.36 -23.50
CA ILE A 474 -4.36 -3.33 -22.83
C ILE A 474 -4.86 -2.64 -21.55
N ASP A 475 -6.11 -2.85 -21.18
CA ASP A 475 -6.79 -2.11 -20.11
C ASP A 475 -6.39 -2.59 -18.71
N GLY A 476 -5.93 -3.83 -18.57
CA GLY A 476 -5.36 -4.35 -17.33
C GLY A 476 -4.99 -5.83 -17.38
N VAL A 477 -4.39 -6.31 -16.30
CA VAL A 477 -4.05 -7.72 -16.08
C VAL A 477 -5.03 -8.33 -15.09
N ILE A 478 -5.46 -9.55 -15.35
CA ILE A 478 -6.22 -10.41 -14.46
C ILE A 478 -5.34 -11.61 -14.13
N PHE A 479 -5.20 -11.92 -12.85
CA PHE A 479 -4.52 -13.15 -12.46
C PHE A 479 -5.50 -14.26 -12.15
N ALA A 480 -5.28 -15.42 -12.76
CA ALA A 480 -5.97 -16.65 -12.44
C ALA A 480 -5.14 -17.45 -11.42
N PHE A 481 -5.74 -17.82 -10.29
CA PHE A 481 -5.07 -18.58 -9.23
C PHE A 481 -5.84 -19.87 -8.89
N GLY A 482 -5.10 -20.97 -8.70
CA GLY A 482 -5.62 -22.15 -8.01
C GLY A 482 -5.79 -21.81 -6.53
N ALA A 483 -7.01 -21.60 -6.09
CA ALA A 483 -7.33 -21.24 -4.73
C ALA A 483 -7.04 -22.40 -3.78
N SER A 484 -5.97 -22.27 -3.00
CA SER A 484 -5.91 -22.84 -1.64
C SER A 484 -6.63 -21.88 -0.68
N GLU A 485 -7.09 -22.37 0.47
CA GLU A 485 -7.47 -21.47 1.57
C GLU A 485 -6.36 -20.44 1.83
N TYR A 486 -6.77 -19.18 2.04
CA TYR A 486 -5.85 -18.13 2.49
C TYR A 486 -5.09 -18.59 3.74
N PRO A 487 -3.80 -18.28 3.88
CA PRO A 487 -3.00 -18.78 4.99
C PRO A 487 -3.62 -18.32 6.32
N ARG A 488 -4.23 -19.25 7.06
CA ARG A 488 -4.80 -18.98 8.40
C ARG A 488 -3.75 -19.05 9.49
N THR A 489 -2.58 -19.60 9.19
CA THR A 489 -1.46 -19.71 10.13
C THR A 489 -0.14 -19.47 9.42
N ALA A 490 0.82 -18.85 10.09
CA ALA A 490 2.20 -18.73 9.61
C ALA A 490 3.18 -19.42 10.55
N ALA A 491 4.19 -20.06 9.98
CA ALA A 491 5.36 -20.47 10.74
C ALA A 491 6.16 -19.21 11.15
N PRO A 492 6.66 -19.13 12.39
CA PRO A 492 7.51 -18.03 12.77
C PRO A 492 8.82 -18.05 11.97
N PRO A 493 9.47 -16.88 11.77
CA PRO A 493 10.77 -16.79 11.09
C PRO A 493 11.79 -17.77 11.69
N ALA A 494 12.72 -18.27 10.87
CA ALA A 494 13.67 -19.31 11.29
C ALA A 494 14.45 -18.96 12.57
N TRP A 495 14.81 -17.69 12.76
CA TRP A 495 15.50 -17.20 13.96
C TRP A 495 14.65 -17.29 15.24
N ARG A 496 13.32 -17.33 15.11
CA ARG A 496 12.36 -17.36 16.23
C ARG A 496 11.87 -18.76 16.55
N ARG A 497 11.91 -19.69 15.58
CA ARG A 497 11.64 -21.14 15.78
C ARG A 497 12.56 -21.78 16.82
N ALA A 498 13.77 -21.26 16.96
CA ALA A 498 14.74 -21.71 17.96
C ALA A 498 14.34 -21.37 19.42
N PHE A 499 13.43 -20.41 19.64
CA PHE A 499 13.05 -19.93 20.97
C PHE A 499 11.60 -20.28 21.33
N ASP A 500 10.66 -20.06 20.41
CA ASP A 500 9.22 -20.25 20.63
C ASP A 500 8.74 -21.67 20.20
N GLY A 501 9.65 -22.51 19.67
CA GLY A 501 9.32 -23.79 19.04
C GLY A 501 8.72 -23.63 17.64
N ASP A 502 8.31 -24.75 17.04
CA ASP A 502 7.72 -24.79 15.67
C ASP A 502 6.22 -24.43 15.64
N GLY A 503 5.73 -23.77 16.69
CA GLY A 503 4.32 -23.42 16.85
C GLY A 503 3.86 -22.47 15.76
N ARG A 504 2.94 -22.92 14.89
CA ARG A 504 2.29 -22.06 13.91
C ARG A 504 1.39 -21.05 14.63
N ARG A 505 1.55 -19.76 14.31
CA ARG A 505 0.72 -18.69 14.88
C ARG A 505 -0.54 -18.49 14.03
N PRO A 506 -1.73 -18.35 14.62
CA PRO A 506 -2.93 -17.95 13.88
C PRO A 506 -2.74 -16.54 13.30
N LEU A 507 -3.15 -16.37 12.05
CA LEU A 507 -3.14 -15.10 11.33
C LEU A 507 -4.52 -14.46 11.42
N THR A 508 -4.56 -13.14 11.56
CA THR A 508 -5.77 -12.38 11.31
C THR A 508 -6.06 -12.33 9.80
N PRO A 509 -7.31 -12.06 9.36
CA PRO A 509 -7.61 -11.87 7.94
C PRO A 509 -6.70 -10.84 7.27
N LYS A 510 -6.41 -9.73 7.97
CA LYS A 510 -5.50 -8.67 7.53
C LYS A 510 -4.08 -9.18 7.29
N ASP A 511 -3.53 -9.95 8.24
CA ASP A 511 -2.18 -10.51 8.14
C ASP A 511 -2.10 -11.58 7.05
N SER A 512 -3.16 -12.37 6.90
CA SER A 512 -3.31 -13.37 5.85
C SER A 512 -3.31 -12.74 4.46
N ALA A 513 -4.07 -11.65 4.26
CA ALA A 513 -4.10 -10.88 3.02
C ALA A 513 -2.71 -10.27 2.68
N ALA A 514 -2.04 -9.70 3.68
CA ALA A 514 -0.70 -9.11 3.50
C ALA A 514 0.34 -10.18 3.14
N LEU A 515 0.34 -11.31 3.84
CA LEU A 515 1.22 -12.43 3.58
C LEU A 515 0.96 -13.04 2.20
N TRP A 516 -0.31 -13.24 1.84
CA TRP A 516 -0.69 -13.73 0.51
C TRP A 516 -0.12 -12.83 -0.58
N ARG A 517 -0.30 -11.51 -0.45
CA ARG A 517 0.21 -10.53 -1.40
C ARG A 517 1.73 -10.55 -1.50
N GLU A 518 2.42 -10.66 -0.36
CA GLU A 518 3.89 -10.77 -0.33
C GLU A 518 4.38 -12.02 -1.07
N CYS A 519 3.77 -13.18 -0.80
CA CYS A 519 4.16 -14.44 -1.43
C CYS A 519 3.90 -14.47 -2.95
N HIS A 520 2.80 -13.86 -3.42
CA HIS A 520 2.36 -14.00 -4.81
C HIS A 520 2.69 -12.80 -5.70
N LEU A 521 2.81 -11.59 -5.14
CA LEU A 521 3.03 -10.35 -5.88
C LEU A 521 4.26 -9.58 -5.40
N GLY A 522 4.89 -9.97 -4.28
CA GLY A 522 5.95 -9.20 -3.62
C GLY A 522 7.23 -9.03 -4.45
N GLN A 523 7.49 -9.94 -5.40
CA GLN A 523 8.66 -9.90 -6.28
C GLN A 523 8.37 -9.39 -7.69
N SER A 524 7.13 -8.97 -7.97
CA SER A 524 6.65 -8.78 -9.33
C SER A 524 6.47 -7.31 -9.69
N ASP A 525 7.06 -6.89 -10.81
CA ASP A 525 6.96 -5.53 -11.33
C ASP A 525 5.64 -5.31 -12.09
N LEU A 526 4.51 -5.25 -11.36
CA LEU A 526 3.16 -5.00 -11.91
C LEU A 526 2.92 -3.54 -12.31
N SER A 527 4.00 -2.87 -12.61
CA SER A 527 4.03 -1.43 -12.67
C SER A 527 3.57 -0.99 -14.07
N ARG A 528 3.73 -1.81 -15.11
CA ARG A 528 3.44 -1.41 -16.50
C ARG A 528 1.99 -1.67 -16.94
N LEU A 529 1.23 -2.53 -16.26
CA LEU A 529 -0.20 -2.72 -16.47
C LEU A 529 -0.95 -2.73 -15.13
N PRO A 530 -2.09 -2.01 -15.00
CA PRO A 530 -2.90 -2.06 -13.79
C PRO A 530 -3.43 -3.48 -13.57
N LEU A 531 -3.31 -4.00 -12.35
CA LEU A 531 -4.02 -5.21 -11.94
C LEU A 531 -5.52 -4.88 -11.88
N ALA A 532 -6.29 -5.43 -12.82
CA ALA A 532 -7.74 -5.32 -12.86
C ALA A 532 -8.38 -6.18 -11.77
N GLY A 533 -7.79 -7.33 -11.44
CA GLY A 533 -8.14 -8.12 -10.27
C GLY A 533 -7.76 -9.59 -10.36
N LEU A 534 -8.27 -10.37 -9.40
CA LEU A 534 -8.01 -11.80 -9.27
C LEU A 534 -9.25 -12.63 -9.61
N VAL A 535 -9.05 -13.69 -10.38
CA VAL A 535 -10.04 -14.76 -10.54
C VAL A 535 -9.54 -16.00 -9.82
N ALA A 536 -10.30 -16.43 -8.81
CA ALA A 536 -9.98 -17.61 -8.03
C ALA A 536 -10.63 -18.86 -8.64
N LEU A 537 -9.88 -19.95 -8.75
CA LEU A 537 -10.37 -21.26 -9.16
C LEU A 537 -10.20 -22.27 -8.02
N PRO A 538 -11.26 -22.92 -7.53
CA PRO A 538 -11.15 -23.96 -6.53
C PRO A 538 -10.23 -25.09 -6.99
N LYS A 539 -9.40 -25.62 -6.08
CA LYS A 539 -8.64 -26.85 -6.35
C LYS A 539 -9.60 -28.03 -6.54
N ARG A 540 -9.19 -28.98 -7.38
CA ARG A 540 -9.97 -30.18 -7.69
C ARG A 540 -10.27 -30.95 -6.39
N ASN A 541 -11.55 -31.24 -6.13
CA ASN A 541 -12.07 -31.93 -4.95
C ASN A 541 -12.06 -31.13 -3.62
N GLU A 542 -11.73 -29.83 -3.63
CA GLU A 542 -11.92 -28.98 -2.45
C GLU A 542 -13.31 -28.33 -2.50
N GLN A 543 -14.08 -28.50 -1.42
CA GLN A 543 -15.38 -27.88 -1.27
C GLN A 543 -15.17 -26.40 -0.93
N MET A 544 -15.79 -25.50 -1.71
CA MET A 544 -15.76 -24.06 -1.42
C MET A 544 -16.41 -23.80 -0.06
N LEU A 545 -15.60 -23.44 0.93
CA LEU A 545 -16.08 -22.86 2.18
C LEU A 545 -15.69 -21.38 2.16
N SER A 546 -16.52 -20.57 1.50
CA SER A 546 -16.50 -19.12 1.73
C SER A 546 -17.01 -18.91 3.16
N ASP A 547 -16.08 -18.69 4.08
CA ASP A 547 -16.38 -18.34 5.46
C ASP A 547 -16.05 -16.86 5.70
N ALA A 548 -16.53 -16.32 6.82
CA ALA A 548 -16.34 -14.91 7.16
C ALA A 548 -14.86 -14.48 7.18
N PHE A 549 -13.94 -15.42 7.46
CA PHE A 549 -12.51 -15.18 7.38
C PHE A 549 -12.07 -14.90 5.94
N THR A 550 -12.47 -15.76 5.00
CA THR A 550 -12.15 -15.63 3.57
C THR A 550 -12.67 -14.32 3.00
N GLU A 551 -13.93 -13.96 3.28
CA GLU A 551 -14.51 -12.69 2.84
C GLU A 551 -13.73 -11.47 3.37
N GLN A 552 -13.31 -11.51 4.64
CA GLN A 552 -12.50 -10.45 5.24
C GLN A 552 -11.09 -10.37 4.63
N VAL A 553 -10.48 -11.52 4.28
CA VAL A 553 -9.19 -11.53 3.57
C VAL A 553 -9.33 -10.87 2.19
N GLU A 554 -10.40 -11.18 1.44
CA GLU A 554 -10.66 -10.61 0.12
C GLU A 554 -10.96 -9.10 0.17
N ASP A 555 -11.69 -8.65 1.18
CA ASP A 555 -11.89 -7.23 1.45
C ASP A 555 -10.55 -6.53 1.70
N HIS A 556 -9.68 -7.10 2.56
CA HIS A 556 -8.34 -6.57 2.79
C HIS A 556 -7.45 -6.59 1.53
N LEU A 557 -7.48 -7.65 0.72
CA LEU A 557 -6.76 -7.69 -0.56
C LEU A 557 -7.24 -6.59 -1.51
N SER A 558 -8.55 -6.36 -1.56
CA SER A 558 -9.15 -5.27 -2.34
C SER A 558 -8.67 -3.91 -1.84
N ARG A 559 -8.66 -3.68 -0.51
CA ARG A 559 -8.09 -2.48 0.11
C ARG A 559 -6.61 -2.27 -0.23
N TYR A 560 -5.85 -3.35 -0.38
CA TYR A 560 -4.44 -3.27 -0.80
C TYR A 560 -4.28 -2.98 -2.31
N GLY A 561 -5.36 -2.94 -3.10
CA GLY A 561 -5.33 -2.74 -4.54
C GLY A 561 -5.15 -4.05 -5.33
N THR A 562 -5.53 -5.18 -4.74
CA THR A 562 -5.61 -6.50 -5.38
C THR A 562 -7.06 -7.00 -5.27
N PRO A 563 -8.01 -6.40 -6.01
CA PRO A 563 -9.40 -6.77 -5.87
C PRO A 563 -9.66 -8.19 -6.35
N VAL A 564 -10.47 -8.94 -5.61
CA VAL A 564 -10.95 -10.25 -6.04
C VAL A 564 -12.21 -10.06 -6.89
N LEU A 565 -12.10 -10.40 -8.18
CA LEU A 565 -13.20 -10.28 -9.13
C LEU A 565 -14.29 -11.31 -8.83
N GLY A 566 -13.87 -12.53 -8.50
CA GLY A 566 -14.77 -13.57 -8.03
C GLY A 566 -14.16 -14.96 -8.12
N TRP A 567 -14.96 -15.93 -7.68
CA TRP A 567 -14.64 -17.34 -7.71
C TRP A 567 -15.41 -18.01 -8.83
N LEU A 568 -14.71 -18.75 -9.68
CA LEU A 568 -15.37 -19.69 -10.58
C LEU A 568 -15.72 -20.96 -9.79
N PRO A 569 -16.87 -21.60 -10.01
CA PRO A 569 -17.23 -22.81 -9.26
C PRO A 569 -16.25 -23.98 -9.53
N PRO A 570 -16.20 -25.02 -8.68
CA PRO A 570 -15.34 -26.18 -8.93
C PRO A 570 -15.76 -26.91 -10.21
N VAL A 571 -14.79 -27.46 -10.94
CA VAL A 571 -15.09 -28.29 -12.12
C VAL A 571 -15.73 -29.60 -11.64
N ALA A 572 -16.98 -29.84 -11.99
CA ALA A 572 -17.64 -31.12 -11.75
C ALA A 572 -16.80 -32.24 -12.41
N GLY A 573 -16.50 -33.29 -11.64
CA GLY A 573 -15.49 -34.30 -11.97
C GLY A 573 -15.58 -34.88 -13.39
N GLU A 574 -14.43 -35.37 -13.89
CA GLU A 574 -14.18 -35.91 -15.25
C GLU A 574 -15.41 -36.02 -16.14
N ALA A 575 -15.88 -34.89 -16.66
CA ALA A 575 -16.63 -34.88 -17.90
C ALA A 575 -15.63 -35.27 -19.00
N ARG A 576 -15.30 -36.57 -19.08
CA ARG A 576 -14.85 -37.17 -20.33
C ARG A 576 -15.94 -36.79 -21.32
N LEU A 577 -15.63 -35.92 -22.27
CA LEU A 577 -16.41 -35.76 -23.48
C LEU A 577 -16.40 -37.14 -24.16
N LEU A 578 -17.35 -37.98 -23.75
CA LEU A 578 -17.62 -39.26 -24.36
C LEU A 578 -17.96 -38.96 -25.80
N HIS A 579 -17.21 -39.62 -26.67
CA HIS A 579 -17.13 -39.37 -28.09
C HIS A 579 -18.51 -39.22 -28.72
N SER A 580 -18.64 -38.25 -29.63
CA SER A 580 -19.15 -38.45 -31.01
C SER A 580 -20.04 -37.32 -31.56
N ASP A 581 -20.30 -36.23 -30.83
CA ASP A 581 -21.19 -35.19 -31.36
C ASP A 581 -20.54 -33.80 -31.35
N ALA A 582 -20.21 -33.30 -32.54
CA ALA A 582 -19.65 -31.96 -32.80
C ALA A 582 -20.64 -30.81 -32.48
N THR A 583 -21.67 -31.10 -31.68
CA THR A 583 -22.81 -30.24 -31.33
C THR A 583 -22.84 -29.89 -29.83
N LYS A 584 -22.11 -30.61 -28.97
CA LYS A 584 -22.14 -30.40 -27.51
C LYS A 584 -21.16 -29.30 -27.07
N THR A 585 -21.63 -28.40 -26.21
CA THR A 585 -20.89 -27.30 -25.60
C THR A 585 -20.21 -27.71 -24.29
N ALA A 586 -19.33 -26.86 -23.75
CA ALA A 586 -18.68 -27.06 -22.47
C ALA A 586 -19.60 -26.99 -21.26
N LEU A 587 -20.76 -26.34 -21.42
CA LEU A 587 -21.80 -26.23 -20.42
C LEU A 587 -22.86 -27.33 -20.57
N ASP A 588 -22.87 -28.08 -21.67
CA ASP A 588 -23.89 -29.11 -21.94
C ASP A 588 -23.64 -30.41 -21.16
N SER A 589 -22.40 -30.61 -20.68
CA SER A 589 -22.08 -31.70 -19.76
C SER A 589 -22.37 -31.35 -18.29
N MET A 590 -22.73 -30.11 -17.99
CA MET A 590 -23.02 -29.64 -16.65
C MET A 590 -24.51 -29.83 -16.32
N SER A 591 -24.83 -30.04 -15.05
CA SER A 591 -26.22 -29.94 -14.62
C SER A 591 -26.75 -28.52 -14.86
N GLN A 592 -28.08 -28.36 -14.97
CA GLN A 592 -28.69 -27.04 -15.13
C GLN A 592 -28.31 -26.09 -13.97
N GLN A 593 -28.15 -26.64 -12.77
CA GLN A 593 -27.75 -25.89 -11.58
C GLN A 593 -26.29 -25.42 -11.67
N ASP A 594 -25.37 -26.30 -12.04
CA ASP A 594 -23.94 -25.94 -12.18
C ASP A 594 -23.73 -24.94 -13.32
N ARG A 595 -24.47 -25.10 -14.42
CA ARG A 595 -24.46 -24.16 -15.54
C ARG A 595 -24.94 -22.76 -15.12
N ALA A 596 -26.01 -22.68 -14.32
CA ALA A 596 -26.50 -21.40 -13.82
C ALA A 596 -25.49 -20.74 -12.87
N ALA A 597 -24.84 -21.52 -12.00
CA ALA A 597 -23.80 -21.03 -11.10
C ALA A 597 -22.56 -20.50 -11.87
N GLU A 598 -22.15 -21.20 -12.93
CA GLU A 598 -21.07 -20.78 -13.82
C GLU A 598 -21.37 -19.42 -14.48
N ILE A 599 -22.58 -19.29 -15.05
CA ILE A 599 -23.02 -18.06 -15.70
C ILE A 599 -23.08 -16.91 -14.68
N ALA A 600 -23.65 -17.14 -13.50
CA ALA A 600 -23.74 -16.12 -12.45
C ALA A 600 -22.35 -15.65 -11.97
N ALA A 601 -21.42 -16.58 -11.76
CA ALA A 601 -20.05 -16.26 -11.35
C ALA A 601 -19.32 -15.42 -12.40
N ALA A 602 -19.39 -15.83 -13.68
CA ALA A 602 -18.79 -15.07 -14.77
C ALA A 602 -19.47 -13.71 -14.98
N SER A 603 -20.79 -13.63 -14.79
CA SER A 603 -21.56 -12.37 -14.84
C SER A 603 -21.03 -11.37 -13.81
N ALA A 604 -20.85 -11.81 -12.57
CA ALA A 604 -20.35 -10.99 -11.47
C ALA A 604 -18.91 -10.50 -11.73
N ILE A 605 -18.06 -11.38 -12.27
CA ILE A 605 -16.70 -11.02 -12.71
C ILE A 605 -16.78 -9.99 -13.85
N GLY A 606 -17.70 -10.18 -14.80
CA GLY A 606 -17.94 -9.28 -15.93
C GLY A 606 -18.35 -7.88 -15.49
N GLY A 607 -19.33 -7.77 -14.58
CA GLY A 607 -19.81 -6.47 -14.08
C GLY A 607 -18.78 -5.65 -13.30
N LYS A 608 -17.70 -6.29 -12.81
CA LYS A 608 -16.57 -5.57 -12.18
C LYS A 608 -15.53 -5.08 -13.19
N LEU A 609 -15.49 -5.64 -14.41
CA LEU A 609 -14.46 -5.37 -15.41
C LEU A 609 -14.91 -4.40 -16.51
N TRP A 610 -16.15 -4.55 -16.97
CA TRP A 610 -16.76 -3.73 -18.02
C TRP A 610 -17.81 -2.83 -17.40
#